data_AF-A0A7S1Y758-F1
#
_entry.id   AF-A0A7S1Y758-F1
#
_cell.length_a   1.000
_cell.length_b   1.000
_cell.length_c   1.000
_cell.angle_alpha   90.00
_cell.angle_beta   90.00
_cell.angle_gamma   90.00
#
_symmetry.space_group_name_H-M   'P 1'
#
loop_
_entity.id
_entity.type
_entity.pdbx_description
1 polymer ?
#
loop_
_entity_poly.entity_id
_entity_poly.type
_entity_poly.pdbx_seq_one_letter_code
_entity_poly.pdbx_strand_id
1 'polypeptide(L)'
;QTAQSRDEKTRITCELVKGIRTCRPGGRFLKLENDTNKWIDVGDDYAREKVSHALRSAKDPAEKKPRKKRKIVPRVHSEDENRVFEDLLKNQQSIFDRLIAEEEETLMAEKSKRRRLGQDKVDL
;
A
#
# COMPACT_ATOMS: atom_id res chain seq x y z
N GLN A 1 -4.71 -29.67 -22.87
CA GLN A 1 -4.80 -29.87 -24.33
C GLN A 1 -4.54 -28.53 -25.01
N THR A 2 -3.62 -28.46 -25.96
CA THR A 2 -3.35 -27.26 -26.77
C THR A 2 -3.91 -27.47 -28.18
N ALA A 3 -4.68 -26.49 -28.69
CA ALA A 3 -5.22 -26.54 -30.05
C ALA A 3 -4.08 -26.68 -31.08
N GLN A 4 -4.30 -27.55 -32.07
CA GLN A 4 -3.23 -28.09 -32.93
C GLN A 4 -2.84 -27.11 -34.05
N SER A 5 -3.75 -26.21 -34.46
CA SER A 5 -3.51 -25.25 -35.55
C SER A 5 -3.81 -23.79 -35.18
N ARG A 6 -3.25 -22.84 -35.93
CA ARG A 6 -3.50 -21.39 -35.77
C ARG A 6 -4.97 -21.04 -36.03
N ASP A 7 -5.59 -21.72 -36.97
CA ASP A 7 -6.96 -21.44 -37.39
C ASP A 7 -7.96 -21.93 -36.33
N GLU A 8 -7.67 -23.07 -35.69
CA GLU A 8 -8.46 -23.57 -34.57
C GLU A 8 -8.41 -22.61 -33.37
N LYS A 9 -7.24 -22.05 -33.05
CA LYS A 9 -7.09 -21.04 -31.99
C LYS A 9 -7.90 -19.78 -32.28
N THR A 10 -7.91 -19.33 -33.54
CA THR A 10 -8.71 -18.19 -33.98
C THR A 10 -10.20 -18.49 -33.86
N ARG A 11 -10.63 -19.68 -34.32
CA ARG A 11 -12.02 -20.14 -34.23
C ARG A 11 -12.52 -20.17 -32.78
N ILE A 12 -11.78 -20.80 -31.87
CA ILE A 12 -12.13 -20.86 -30.44
C ILE A 12 -12.27 -19.44 -29.86
N THR A 13 -11.34 -18.54 -30.20
CA THR A 13 -11.38 -17.15 -29.72
C THR A 13 -12.65 -16.43 -30.21
N CYS A 14 -13.01 -16.59 -31.48
CA CYS A 14 -14.22 -15.99 -32.06
C CYS A 14 -15.50 -16.57 -31.46
N GLU A 15 -15.56 -17.89 -31.28
CA GLU A 15 -16.70 -18.57 -30.67
C GLU A 15 -16.93 -18.09 -29.23
N LEU A 16 -15.86 -17.87 -28.44
CA LEU A 16 -15.98 -17.37 -27.07
C LEU A 16 -16.55 -15.95 -27.02
N VAL A 17 -16.02 -15.04 -27.84
CA VAL A 17 -16.51 -13.64 -27.92
C VAL A 17 -17.98 -13.62 -28.33
N LYS A 18 -18.35 -14.41 -29.35
CA LYS A 18 -19.72 -14.54 -29.80
C LYS A 18 -20.62 -15.11 -28.70
N GLY A 19 -20.17 -16.17 -28.03
CA GLY A 19 -20.88 -16.80 -26.91
C GLY A 19 -21.23 -15.78 -25.85
N ILE A 20 -20.24 -15.03 -25.35
CA ILE A 20 -20.42 -13.99 -24.32
C ILE A 20 -21.42 -12.93 -24.75
N ARG A 21 -21.36 -12.45 -26.00
CA ARG A 21 -22.31 -11.45 -26.52
C ARG A 21 -23.74 -11.99 -26.65
N THR A 22 -23.89 -13.27 -26.99
CA THR A 22 -25.19 -13.92 -27.19
C THR A 22 -25.81 -14.51 -25.92
N CYS A 23 -25.09 -14.52 -24.79
CA CYS A 23 -25.65 -14.91 -23.49
C CYS A 23 -26.87 -14.05 -23.13
N ARG A 24 -27.73 -14.54 -22.22
CA ARG A 24 -28.85 -13.75 -21.68
C ARG A 24 -28.68 -13.54 -20.18
N PRO A 25 -28.52 -12.28 -19.71
CA PRO A 25 -28.34 -11.05 -20.49
C PRO A 25 -27.01 -11.03 -21.27
N GLY A 26 -26.98 -10.29 -22.39
CA GLY A 26 -25.80 -10.19 -23.26
C GLY A 26 -24.60 -9.60 -22.55
N GLY A 27 -23.48 -10.32 -22.57
CA GLY A 27 -22.22 -9.83 -22.03
C GLY A 27 -21.60 -8.75 -22.93
N ARG A 28 -20.85 -7.82 -22.32
CA ARG A 28 -20.09 -6.77 -23.03
C ARG A 28 -18.64 -6.79 -22.59
N PHE A 29 -17.74 -6.42 -23.49
CA PHE A 29 -16.33 -6.24 -23.18
C PHE A 29 -16.09 -4.77 -22.90
N LEU A 30 -15.85 -4.43 -21.64
CA LEU A 30 -15.80 -3.04 -21.22
C LEU A 30 -14.37 -2.62 -20.90
N LYS A 31 -14.05 -1.35 -21.21
CA LYS A 31 -12.84 -0.67 -20.78
C LYS A 31 -13.22 0.64 -20.11
N LEU A 32 -12.55 0.96 -19.00
CA LEU A 32 -12.70 2.24 -18.34
C LEU A 32 -11.96 3.32 -19.14
N GLU A 33 -12.67 4.38 -19.52
CA GLU A 33 -12.10 5.57 -20.12
C GLU A 33 -11.59 6.50 -19.01
N ASN A 34 -10.31 6.89 -19.09
CA ASN A 34 -9.65 7.66 -18.03
C ASN A 34 -10.18 9.09 -17.89
N ASP A 35 -10.64 9.68 -18.99
CA ASP A 35 -11.05 11.09 -19.01
C ASP A 35 -12.48 11.27 -18.49
N THR A 36 -13.37 10.32 -18.81
CA THR A 36 -14.79 10.40 -18.44
C THR A 36 -15.17 9.52 -17.25
N ASN A 37 -14.26 8.64 -16.80
CA ASN A 37 -14.52 7.58 -15.81
C ASN A 37 -15.73 6.69 -16.15
N LYS A 38 -16.04 6.52 -17.44
CA LYS A 38 -17.14 5.67 -17.92
C LYS A 38 -16.61 4.38 -18.53
N TRP A 39 -17.43 3.33 -18.45
CA TRP A 39 -17.16 2.05 -19.09
C TRP A 39 -17.71 2.05 -20.51
N ILE A 40 -16.81 1.89 -21.48
CA ILE A 40 -17.14 1.85 -22.91
C ILE A 40 -16.96 0.44 -23.44
N ASP A 41 -17.82 0.03 -24.39
CA ASP A 41 -17.64 -1.24 -25.11
C ASP A 41 -16.48 -1.10 -26.09
N VAL A 42 -15.54 -2.04 -26.03
CA VAL A 42 -14.31 -2.04 -26.84
C VAL A 42 -14.50 -2.68 -28.22
N GLY A 43 -15.63 -3.33 -28.46
CA GLY A 43 -15.90 -4.02 -29.72
C GLY A 43 -15.21 -5.38 -29.87
N ASP A 44 -15.53 -6.08 -30.95
CA ASP A 44 -15.15 -7.49 -31.14
C ASP A 44 -13.68 -7.70 -31.46
N ASP A 45 -13.03 -6.77 -32.15
CA ASP A 45 -11.62 -6.89 -32.54
C ASP A 45 -10.72 -6.87 -31.31
N TYR A 46 -10.96 -5.88 -30.44
CA TYR A 46 -10.25 -5.75 -29.18
C TYR A 46 -10.60 -6.88 -28.21
N ALA A 47 -11.88 -7.29 -28.16
CA ALA A 47 -12.31 -8.42 -27.35
C ALA A 47 -11.59 -9.72 -27.76
N ARG A 48 -11.47 -10.00 -29.07
CA ARG A 48 -10.75 -11.18 -29.58
C ARG A 48 -9.29 -11.16 -29.17
N GLU A 49 -8.61 -10.02 -29.31
CA GLU A 49 -7.20 -9.90 -28.90
C GLU A 49 -7.03 -10.20 -27.40
N LYS A 50 -7.89 -9.63 -26.55
CA LYS A 50 -7.82 -9.81 -25.09
C LYS A 50 -8.21 -11.21 -24.65
N VAL A 51 -9.20 -11.83 -25.27
CA VAL A 51 -9.53 -13.23 -25.04
C VAL A 51 -8.34 -14.13 -25.42
N SER A 52 -7.75 -13.90 -26.59
CA SER A 52 -6.59 -14.66 -27.05
C SER A 52 -5.40 -14.51 -26.09
N HIS A 53 -5.17 -13.30 -25.59
CA HIS A 53 -4.15 -13.04 -24.58
C HIS A 53 -4.48 -13.72 -23.26
N ALA A 54 -5.72 -13.65 -22.77
CA ALA A 54 -6.15 -14.29 -21.53
C ALA A 54 -5.96 -15.81 -21.59
N LEU A 55 -6.31 -16.46 -22.70
CA LEU A 55 -6.11 -17.90 -22.89
C LEU A 55 -4.63 -18.30 -22.88
N ARG A 56 -3.73 -17.44 -23.39
CA ARG A 56 -2.27 -17.67 -23.34
C ARG A 56 -1.67 -17.37 -21.96
N SER A 57 -2.19 -16.35 -21.29
CA SER A 57 -1.67 -15.85 -20.02
C SER A 57 -2.30 -16.52 -18.80
N ALA A 58 -3.34 -17.33 -19.01
CA ALA A 58 -3.94 -18.21 -18.01
C ALA A 58 -2.87 -19.21 -17.53
N LYS A 59 -2.16 -18.83 -16.47
CA LYS A 59 -1.31 -19.74 -15.72
C LYS A 59 -2.19 -20.73 -14.97
N ASP A 60 -1.71 -21.96 -14.87
CA ASP A 60 -2.30 -22.96 -14.01
C ASP A 60 -2.32 -22.38 -12.58
N PRO A 61 -3.48 -22.24 -11.91
CA PRO A 61 -3.54 -21.69 -10.56
C PRO A 61 -2.75 -22.51 -9.55
N ALA A 62 -2.45 -23.78 -9.86
CA ALA A 62 -1.54 -24.63 -9.09
C ALA A 62 -0.05 -24.21 -9.21
N GLU A 63 0.31 -23.46 -10.25
CA GLU A 63 1.67 -23.01 -10.51
C GLU A 63 2.00 -21.76 -9.65
N LYS A 64 2.29 -21.98 -8.37
CA LYS A 64 2.83 -20.93 -7.49
C LYS A 64 4.13 -20.40 -8.10
N LYS A 65 4.11 -19.17 -8.62
CA LYS A 65 5.35 -18.50 -9.04
C LYS A 65 6.32 -18.48 -7.85
N PRO A 66 7.57 -18.92 -7.99
CA PRO A 66 8.55 -18.71 -6.94
C PRO A 66 8.66 -17.20 -6.72
N ARG A 67 8.31 -16.75 -5.51
CA ARG A 67 8.50 -15.36 -5.12
C ARG A 67 10.00 -15.09 -5.26
N LYS A 68 10.40 -14.26 -6.23
CA LYS A 68 11.79 -13.80 -6.33
C LYS A 68 12.11 -13.13 -4.99
N LYS A 69 12.97 -13.73 -4.18
CA LYS A 69 13.48 -13.08 -2.96
C LYS A 69 14.20 -11.81 -3.42
N ARG A 70 13.59 -10.65 -3.19
CA ARG A 70 14.25 -9.36 -3.45
C ARG A 70 15.45 -9.31 -2.52
N LYS A 71 16.64 -9.07 -3.05
CA LYS A 71 17.81 -8.77 -2.23
C LYS A 71 17.50 -7.45 -1.51
N ILE A 72 17.33 -7.49 -0.20
CA ILE A 72 17.27 -6.27 0.61
C ILE A 72 18.72 -5.76 0.64
N VAL A 73 18.97 -4.65 -0.04
CA VAL A 73 20.26 -3.96 0.07
C VAL A 73 20.13 -3.03 1.28
N PRO A 74 20.95 -3.19 2.34
CA PRO A 74 20.99 -2.24 3.43
C PRO A 74 21.32 -0.86 2.87
N ARG A 75 20.46 0.14 3.14
CA ARG A 75 20.76 1.52 2.78
C ARG A 75 21.84 2.01 3.73
N VAL A 76 23.04 2.21 3.20
CA VAL A 76 24.13 2.86 3.94
C VAL A 76 23.88 4.37 3.88
N HIS A 77 23.73 5.01 5.04
CA HIS A 77 23.61 6.46 5.13
C HIS A 77 24.97 7.11 4.86
N SER A 78 24.97 8.19 4.07
CA SER A 78 26.16 9.00 3.80
C SER A 78 26.66 9.72 5.08
N GLU A 79 27.91 10.18 5.07
CA GLU A 79 28.48 10.93 6.20
C GLU A 79 27.67 12.19 6.53
N ASP A 80 27.17 12.89 5.51
CA ASP A 80 26.33 14.09 5.69
C ASP A 80 24.97 13.73 6.30
N GLU A 81 24.33 12.65 5.84
CA GLU A 81 23.07 12.17 6.44
C GLU A 81 23.25 11.74 7.89
N ASN A 82 24.38 11.10 8.23
CA ASN A 82 24.69 10.72 9.60
C ASN A 82 24.89 11.97 10.49
N ARG A 83 25.58 13.01 9.99
CA ARG A 83 25.73 14.28 10.72
C ARG A 83 24.37 14.92 11.02
N VAL A 84 23.50 15.03 10.02
CA VAL A 84 22.15 15.60 10.18
C VAL A 84 21.33 14.80 11.19
N PHE A 85 21.44 13.47 11.15
CA PHE A 85 20.77 12.60 12.10
C PHE A 85 21.27 12.81 13.54
N GLU A 86 22.58 12.89 13.74
CA GLU A 86 23.18 13.13 15.06
C GLU A 86 22.81 14.49 15.64
N ASP A 87 22.79 15.54 14.81
CA ASP A 87 22.39 16.88 15.25
C ASP A 87 20.91 16.91 15.64
N LEU A 88 20.06 16.21 14.88
CA LEU A 88 18.64 16.06 15.21
C LEU A 88 18.45 15.29 16.52
N LEU A 89 19.24 14.25 16.75
CA LEU A 89 19.16 13.42 17.95
C LEU A 89 19.53 14.23 19.21
N LYS A 90 20.62 15.00 19.13
CA LYS A 90 21.04 15.91 20.21
C LYS A 90 20.00 16.96 20.52
N ASN A 91 19.38 17.53 19.48
CA ASN A 91 18.32 18.52 19.67
C ASN A 91 17.08 17.89 20.34
N GLN A 92 16.68 16.69 19.95
CA GLN A 92 15.58 15.98 20.61
C GLN A 92 15.91 15.66 22.08
N GLN A 93 17.12 15.19 22.37
CA GLN A 93 17.57 14.88 23.73
C GLN A 93 17.49 16.13 24.64
N SER A 94 17.95 17.27 24.13
CA SER A 94 17.88 18.55 24.87
C SER A 94 16.46 18.97 25.21
N ILE A 95 15.49 18.70 24.33
CA ILE A 95 14.08 19.00 24.60
C ILE A 95 13.57 18.13 25.75
N PHE A 96 13.89 16.83 25.74
CA PHE A 96 13.49 15.93 26.81
C PHE A 96 14.13 16.30 28.15
N ASP A 97 15.43 16.61 28.17
CA ASP A 97 16.13 17.00 29.40
C ASP A 97 15.50 18.27 30.02
N ARG A 98 15.13 19.23 29.16
CA ARG A 98 14.44 20.44 29.60
C ARG A 98 13.06 20.14 30.18
N LEU A 99 12.27 19.29 29.52
CA LEU A 99 10.93 18.93 29.98
C LEU A 99 10.97 18.18 31.32
N ILE A 100 11.94 17.28 31.49
CA ILE A 100 12.15 16.54 32.74
C ILE A 100 12.49 17.52 33.87
N ALA A 101 13.38 18.49 33.62
CA ALA A 101 13.74 19.49 34.62
C ALA A 101 12.57 20.40 35.04
N GLU A 102 11.75 20.84 34.07
CA GLU A 102 10.54 21.64 34.34
C GLU A 102 9.50 20.83 35.15
N GLU A 103 9.37 19.52 34.91
CA GLU A 103 8.51 18.63 35.69
C GLU A 103 9.01 18.43 37.13
N GLU A 104 10.32 18.28 37.33
CA GLU A 104 10.90 18.17 38.68
C GLU A 104 10.70 19.45 39.50
N GLU A 105 10.87 20.62 38.88
CA GLU A 105 10.68 21.92 39.54
C GLU A 105 9.21 22.14 39.95
N THR A 106 8.26 21.78 39.09
CA THR A 106 6.82 21.87 39.39
C THR A 106 6.41 20.93 40.51
N LEU A 107 6.90 19.69 40.52
CA LEU A 107 6.65 18.72 41.59
C LEU A 107 7.25 19.17 42.94
N MET A 108 8.43 19.79 42.94
CA MET A 108 9.05 20.33 44.14
C MET A 108 8.29 21.55 44.68
N ALA A 109 7.84 22.44 43.80
CA ALA A 109 7.02 23.59 44.16
C ALA A 109 5.66 23.15 44.74
N GLU A 110 5.03 22.11 44.18
CA GLU A 110 3.75 21.58 44.67
C GLU A 110 3.90 20.88 46.04
N LYS A 111 4.96 20.07 46.22
CA LYS A 111 5.30 19.48 47.52
C LYS A 111 5.56 20.55 48.59
N SER A 112 6.19 21.66 48.23
CA SER A 112 6.45 22.80 49.13
C SER A 112 5.17 23.56 49.52
N LYS A 113 4.24 23.74 48.57
CA LYS A 113 2.91 24.34 48.86
C LYS A 113 2.07 23.45 49.78
N ARG A 114 2.07 22.13 49.56
CA ARG A 114 1.33 21.17 50.41
C ARG A 114 1.85 21.11 51.84
N ARG A 115 3.17 21.23 52.06
CA ARG A 115 3.76 21.28 53.42
C ARG A 115 3.34 22.53 54.18
N ARG A 116 3.30 23.70 53.52
CA ARG A 116 2.83 24.95 54.13
C ARG A 116 1.35 24.88 54.49
N LEU A 117 0.50 24.37 53.59
CA LEU A 117 -0.94 24.22 53.84
C LEU A 117 -1.28 23.18 54.95
N GLY A 118 -0.36 22.26 55.24
CA GLY A 118 -0.48 21.27 56.31
C GLY A 118 -0.06 21.78 57.69
N GLN A 119 0.77 22.83 57.77
CA GLN A 119 1.18 23.44 59.05
C GLN A 119 0.13 24.42 59.58
N ASP A 120 -0.65 25.07 58.72
CA ASP A 120 -1.69 26.03 59.13
C ASP A 120 -2.96 25.36 59.72
N LYS A 121 -3.06 24.02 59.70
CA LYS A 121 -4.19 23.26 60.30
C LYS A 121 -3.91 22.69 61.69
N VAL A 122 -2.73 22.94 62.25
CA VAL A 122 -2.33 22.38 63.56
C VAL A 122 -2.33 23.41 64.70
N ASP A 123 -2.58 24.69 64.39
CA ASP A 123 -2.59 25.80 65.36
C ASP A 123 -3.97 26.49 65.46
N LEU A 124 -5.05 25.72 65.70
CA LEU A 124 -6.35 26.23 66.15
C LEU A 124 -7.06 25.23 67.06
#